data_AF-F3MH85-F1
#
_entry.id   AF-F3MH85-F1
#
_cell.length_a   1.000
_cell.length_b   1.000
_cell.length_c   1.000
_cell.angle_alpha   90.00
_cell.angle_beta   90.00
_cell.angle_gamma   90.00
#
_symmetry.space_group_name_H-M   'P 1'
#
loop_
_entity.id
_entity.type
_entity.pdbx_description
1 polymer ?
#
loop_
_entity_poly.entity_id
_entity_poly.type
_entity_poly.pdbx_seq_one_letter_code
_entity_poly.pdbx_strand_id
1 'polypeptide(L)'
;MIEVVSQQRCIECGLCVKVCPTNVFDRTETGLPVIARQEDCQTCFICEAYCPADALYVSPFADMEQKVTEEELIAVGIMGSWRETVGWGRGRTRLAEIDETPFIDRILPRRG
;
A
#
# COMPACT_ATOMS: atom_id res chain seq x y z
N MET A 1 -8.48 -2.54 5.49
CA MET A 1 -8.83 -1.26 4.85
C MET A 1 -7.70 -0.27 5.12
N ILE A 2 -7.65 0.90 4.47
CA ILE A 2 -6.65 1.92 4.79
C ILE A 2 -6.87 2.42 6.22
N GLU A 3 -5.86 2.38 7.09
CA GLU A 3 -5.99 2.81 8.49
C GLU A 3 -5.16 4.06 8.79
N VAL A 4 -3.99 4.20 8.15
CA VAL A 4 -3.05 5.29 8.47
C VAL A 4 -2.56 6.01 7.22
N VAL A 5 -2.56 7.34 7.31
CA VAL A 5 -1.83 8.25 6.42
C VAL A 5 -0.87 9.08 7.28
N SER A 6 0.43 8.84 7.12
CA SER A 6 1.47 9.60 7.82
C SER A 6 1.64 10.97 7.20
N GLN A 7 1.25 12.01 7.91
CA GLN A 7 1.50 13.39 7.48
C GLN A 7 2.99 13.75 7.51
N GLN A 8 3.76 13.13 8.42
CA GLN A 8 5.19 13.40 8.58
C GLN A 8 6.03 12.82 7.42
N ARG A 9 5.64 11.64 6.91
CA ARG A 9 6.34 10.97 5.79
C ARG A 9 5.83 11.41 4.43
N CYS A 10 4.60 11.92 4.34
CA CYS A 10 3.99 12.30 3.07
C CYS A 10 4.79 13.40 2.36
N ILE A 11 5.04 13.19 1.07
CA ILE A 11 5.73 14.17 0.20
C ILE A 11 4.76 14.83 -0.80
N GLU A 12 3.46 14.78 -0.54
CA GLU A 12 2.41 15.47 -1.30
C GLU A 12 2.34 15.12 -2.80
N CYS A 13 2.88 13.96 -3.21
CA CYS A 13 2.90 13.55 -4.62
C CYS A 13 1.51 13.23 -5.20
N GLY A 14 0.52 12.97 -4.35
CA GLY A 14 -0.88 12.72 -4.75
C GLY A 14 -1.14 11.40 -5.48
N LEU A 15 -0.16 10.48 -5.53
CA LEU A 15 -0.30 9.19 -6.22
C LEU A 15 -1.39 8.33 -5.59
N CYS A 16 -1.51 8.29 -4.25
CA CYS A 16 -2.53 7.51 -3.55
C CYS A 16 -3.96 7.89 -3.98
N VAL A 17 -4.23 9.19 -4.15
CA VAL A 17 -5.51 9.70 -4.66
C VAL A 17 -5.73 9.24 -6.10
N LYS A 18 -4.69 9.32 -6.95
CA LYS A 18 -4.78 8.97 -8.38
C LYS A 18 -5.02 7.48 -8.62
N VAL A 19 -4.41 6.61 -7.82
CA VAL A 19 -4.43 5.15 -8.04
C VAL A 19 -5.56 4.43 -7.31
N CYS A 20 -6.25 5.10 -6.37
CA CYS A 20 -7.31 4.48 -5.60
C CYS A 20 -8.54 4.22 -6.50
N PRO A 21 -8.92 2.96 -6.76
CA PRO A 21 -10.03 2.65 -7.68
C PRO A 21 -11.40 3.03 -7.11
N THR A 22 -11.52 3.13 -5.78
CA THR A 22 -12.77 3.47 -5.09
C THR A 22 -12.76 4.88 -4.52
N ASN A 23 -11.77 5.72 -4.90
CA ASN A 23 -11.69 7.12 -4.52
C ASN A 23 -11.77 7.37 -2.99
N VAL A 24 -11.09 6.56 -2.17
CA VAL A 24 -11.13 6.65 -0.69
C VAL A 24 -10.55 7.96 -0.14
N PHE A 25 -9.65 8.60 -0.89
CA PHE A 25 -8.91 9.77 -0.44
C PHE A 25 -9.49 11.08 -0.98
N ASP A 26 -9.61 12.09 -0.11
CA ASP A 26 -9.69 13.49 -0.50
C ASP A 26 -8.34 14.19 -0.27
N ARG A 27 -8.25 15.46 -0.66
CA ARG A 27 -7.07 16.31 -0.40
C ARG A 27 -7.46 17.47 0.49
N THR A 28 -6.61 17.78 1.47
CA THR A 28 -6.69 19.05 2.21
C THR A 28 -6.33 20.23 1.30
N GLU A 29 -6.53 21.45 1.79
CA GLU A 29 -6.08 22.68 1.11
C GLU A 29 -4.56 22.70 0.86
N THR A 30 -3.79 22.06 1.73
CA THR A 30 -2.33 21.92 1.59
C THR A 30 -1.92 20.81 0.62
N GLY A 31 -2.88 20.02 0.11
CA GLY A 31 -2.62 18.92 -0.81
C GLY A 31 -2.32 17.57 -0.14
N LEU A 32 -2.34 17.50 1.19
CA LEU A 32 -2.19 16.25 1.93
C LEU A 32 -3.40 15.34 1.71
N PRO A 33 -3.20 14.03 1.47
CA PRO A 33 -4.31 13.10 1.37
C PRO A 33 -4.94 12.87 2.75
N VAL A 34 -6.27 12.77 2.80
CA VAL A 34 -7.03 12.36 3.98
C VAL A 34 -7.92 11.18 3.63
N ILE A 35 -8.13 10.26 4.57
CA ILE A 35 -9.06 9.15 4.41
C ILE A 35 -10.48 9.72 4.57
N ALA A 36 -11.22 9.81 3.47
CA ALA A 36 -12.54 10.43 3.45
C ALA A 36 -13.68 9.39 3.43
N ARG A 37 -13.41 8.20 2.88
CA ARG A 37 -14.38 7.11 2.67
C ARG A 37 -13.72 5.77 2.98
N GLN A 38 -13.37 5.53 4.24
CA GLN A 38 -12.59 4.36 4.67
C GLN A 38 -13.32 3.05 4.32
N GLU A 39 -14.64 3.04 4.47
CA GLU A 39 -15.56 1.94 4.20
C GLU A 39 -15.55 1.49 2.73
N ASP A 40 -15.17 2.37 1.80
CA ASP A 40 -15.06 2.05 0.37
C ASP A 40 -13.73 1.33 0.05
N CYS A 41 -12.81 1.24 1.01
CA CYS A 41 -11.51 0.63 0.80
C CYS A 41 -11.61 -0.89 0.63
N GLN A 42 -11.22 -1.38 -0.54
CA GLN A 42 -11.24 -2.82 -0.86
C GLN A 42 -9.97 -3.58 -0.43
N THR A 43 -9.13 -2.98 0.42
CA THR A 43 -7.87 -3.61 0.89
C THR A 43 -6.99 -4.10 -0.29
N CYS A 44 -6.93 -3.31 -1.36
CA CYS A 44 -6.16 -3.67 -2.55
C CYS A 44 -4.67 -3.32 -2.46
N PHE A 45 -4.27 -2.57 -1.43
CA PHE A 45 -2.90 -2.11 -1.16
C PHE A 45 -2.23 -1.29 -2.27
N ILE A 46 -2.94 -0.88 -3.32
CA ILE A 46 -2.36 -0.13 -4.44
C ILE A 46 -1.82 1.23 -3.97
N CYS A 47 -2.53 1.92 -3.09
CA CYS A 47 -2.05 3.20 -2.55
C CYS A 47 -0.72 3.04 -1.79
N GLU A 48 -0.59 1.98 -0.99
CA GLU A 48 0.65 1.66 -0.26
C GLU A 48 1.79 1.29 -1.22
N ALA A 49 1.53 0.44 -2.21
CA ALA A 49 2.51 0.07 -3.23
C ALA A 49 3.04 1.29 -4.02
N TYR A 50 2.16 2.24 -4.35
CA TYR A 50 2.53 3.43 -5.12
C TYR A 50 3.07 4.59 -4.29
N CYS A 51 3.03 4.52 -2.95
CA CYS A 51 3.55 5.59 -2.11
C CYS A 51 5.09 5.52 -2.08
N PRO A 52 5.81 6.50 -2.64
CA PRO A 52 7.27 6.45 -2.71
C PRO A 52 7.95 6.68 -1.36
N ALA A 53 7.23 7.28 -0.40
CA ALA A 53 7.70 7.60 0.94
C ALA A 53 7.19 6.62 2.01
N ASP A 54 6.49 5.56 1.57
CA ASP A 54 5.83 4.52 2.38
C ASP A 54 4.97 5.10 3.54
N ALA A 55 4.33 6.24 3.28
CA ALA A 55 3.53 7.01 4.24
C ALA A 55 2.11 6.45 4.51
N LEU A 56 1.82 5.22 4.09
CA LEU A 56 0.47 4.65 4.15
C LEU A 56 0.53 3.25 4.74
N TYR A 57 -0.52 2.86 5.47
CA TYR A 57 -0.72 1.47 5.89
C TYR A 57 -2.16 1.03 5.62
N VAL A 58 -2.28 -0.07 4.89
CA VAL A 58 -3.54 -0.76 4.64
C VAL A 58 -3.58 -2.03 5.49
N SER A 59 -4.58 -2.15 6.36
CA SER A 59 -4.92 -3.40 7.06
C SER A 59 -5.41 -4.46 6.08
N PRO A 60 -5.05 -5.75 6.26
CA PRO A 60 -5.55 -6.87 5.45
C PRO A 60 -7.03 -7.21 5.66
N PHE A 61 -7.67 -6.67 6.69
CA PHE A 61 -9.10 -6.90 6.95
C PHE A 61 -9.94 -5.83 6.26
N ALA A 62 -10.83 -6.23 5.34
CA ALA A 62 -11.65 -5.30 4.56
C ALA A 62 -12.91 -4.82 5.29
N ASP A 63 -13.32 -5.52 6.34
CA ASP A 63 -14.59 -5.38 7.04
C ASP A 63 -14.42 -5.20 8.56
N MET A 64 -13.18 -5.07 9.03
CA MET A 64 -12.86 -4.89 10.44
C MET A 64 -11.92 -3.71 10.66
N GLU A 65 -12.42 -2.63 11.23
CA GLU A 65 -11.61 -1.47 11.62
C GLU A 65 -10.52 -1.89 12.61
N GLN A 66 -9.27 -1.53 12.30
CA GLN A 66 -8.13 -1.82 13.16
C GLN A 66 -7.68 -0.56 13.88
N LYS A 67 -7.72 -0.58 15.22
CA LYS A 67 -7.14 0.50 16.02
C LYS A 67 -5.63 0.31 16.11
N VAL A 68 -4.91 0.89 15.17
CA VAL A 68 -3.44 0.88 15.10
C VAL A 68 -2.92 2.31 15.07
N THR A 69 -1.76 2.54 15.70
CA THR A 69 -1.05 3.82 15.65
C THR A 69 0.12 3.76 14.67
N GLU A 70 0.53 4.90 14.13
CA GLU A 70 1.70 4.98 13.25
C GLU A 70 2.97 4.47 13.96
N GLU A 71 3.13 4.82 15.24
CA GLU A 71 4.27 4.42 16.06
C GLU A 71 4.38 2.90 16.21
N GLU A 72 3.25 2.22 16.47
CA GLU A 72 3.21 0.76 16.56
C GLU A 72 3.58 0.09 15.23
N LEU A 73 3.01 0.59 14.11
CA LEU A 73 3.28 0.06 12.77
C LEU A 73 4.75 0.24 12.37
N ILE A 74 5.37 1.36 12.73
CA ILE A 74 6.79 1.61 12.53
C ILE A 74 7.62 0.67 13.42
N ALA A 75 7.27 0.53 14.70
CA ALA A 75 8.01 -0.31 15.64
C ALA A 75 8.09 -1.78 15.22
N VAL A 76 7.02 -2.31 14.59
CA VAL A 76 7.00 -3.68 14.07
C VAL A 76 7.41 -3.78 12.59
N GLY A 77 7.78 -2.66 11.96
CA GLY A 77 8.32 -2.62 10.60
C GLY A 77 7.30 -2.86 9.48
N ILE A 78 6.00 -2.69 9.74
CA ILE A 78 4.95 -2.93 8.74
C ILE A 78 4.42 -1.66 8.08
N MET A 79 4.74 -0.47 8.59
CA MET A 79 4.33 0.81 8.01
C MET A 79 4.87 0.99 6.58
N GLY A 80 4.00 0.87 5.58
CA GLY A 80 4.36 0.98 4.17
C GLY A 80 5.15 -0.22 3.62
N SER A 81 5.17 -1.33 4.37
CA SER A 81 5.95 -2.53 4.04
C SER A 81 5.49 -3.26 2.79
N TRP A 82 4.24 -3.04 2.34
CA TRP A 82 3.70 -3.76 1.18
C TRP A 82 4.51 -3.51 -0.09
N ARG A 83 4.91 -2.26 -0.33
CA ARG A 83 5.71 -1.88 -1.50
C ARG A 83 7.02 -2.68 -1.58
N GLU A 84 7.68 -2.86 -0.45
CA GLU A 84 8.90 -3.67 -0.36
C GLU A 84 8.59 -5.15 -0.54
N THR A 85 7.56 -5.65 0.16
CA THR A 85 7.14 -7.06 0.13
C THR A 85 6.86 -7.57 -1.29
N VAL A 86 6.14 -6.80 -2.12
CA VAL A 86 5.86 -7.19 -3.51
C VAL A 86 6.98 -6.86 -4.49
N GLY A 87 7.99 -6.10 -4.04
CA GLY A 87 9.04 -5.58 -4.91
C GLY A 87 8.54 -4.53 -5.91
N TRP A 88 7.62 -3.66 -5.49
CA TRP A 88 7.00 -2.67 -6.37
C TRP A 88 7.92 -1.46 -6.62
N GLY A 89 8.29 -1.26 -7.88
CA GLY A 89 9.12 -0.14 -8.33
C GLY A 89 10.49 -0.58 -8.86
N ARG A 90 11.22 0.35 -9.47
CA ARG A 90 12.52 0.06 -10.09
C ARG A 90 13.56 -0.33 -9.04
N GLY A 91 14.42 -1.30 -9.39
CA GLY A 91 15.55 -1.73 -8.57
C GLY A 91 15.21 -2.68 -7.42
N ARG A 92 13.96 -3.14 -7.32
CA ARG A 92 13.55 -4.16 -6.33
C ARG A 92 13.41 -5.53 -6.98
N THR A 93 13.66 -6.57 -6.20
CA THR A 93 13.35 -7.96 -6.56
C THR A 93 11.85 -8.16 -6.47
N ARG A 94 11.21 -8.58 -7.56
CA ARG A 94 9.76 -8.81 -7.56
C ARG A 94 9.45 -10.10 -6.82
N LEU A 95 8.42 -10.11 -5.98
CA LEU A 95 7.99 -11.33 -5.29
C LEU A 95 7.74 -12.48 -6.27
N ALA A 96 7.13 -12.18 -7.42
CA ALA A 96 6.88 -13.16 -8.49
C ALA A 96 8.14 -13.69 -9.20
N GLU A 97 9.32 -13.09 -9.00
CA GLU A 97 10.59 -13.62 -9.53
C GLU A 97 11.18 -14.71 -8.64
N ILE A 98 10.89 -14.66 -7.34
CA ILE A 98 11.45 -15.54 -6.30
C ILE A 98 10.40 -16.50 -5.73
N ASP A 99 9.21 -16.55 -6.34
CA ASP A 99 8.14 -17.44 -5.92
C ASP A 99 8.53 -18.91 -6.21
N GLU A 100 8.65 -19.71 -5.14
CA GLU A 100 9.00 -21.13 -5.20
C GLU A 100 7.77 -22.04 -5.08
N THR A 101 6.55 -21.51 -5.24
CA THR A 101 5.31 -22.28 -5.14
C THR A 101 5.38 -23.48 -6.10
N PRO A 102 5.15 -24.72 -5.60
CA PRO A 102 5.12 -25.89 -6.46
C PRO A 102 4.14 -25.64 -7.62
N PHE A 103 4.58 -25.89 -8.86
CA PHE A 103 3.84 -25.66 -10.10
C PHE A 103 3.79 -24.23 -10.66
N ILE A 104 4.49 -23.26 -10.06
CA ILE A 104 4.56 -21.88 -10.61
C ILE A 104 5.03 -21.87 -12.09
N ASP A 105 5.98 -22.76 -12.42
CA ASP A 105 6.51 -22.96 -13.79
C ASP A 105 5.49 -23.53 -14.79
N ARG A 106 4.35 -24.07 -14.32
CA ARG A 106 3.27 -24.54 -15.20
C ARG A 106 2.36 -23.40 -15.68
N ILE A 107 2.36 -22.28 -14.97
CA ILE A 107 1.42 -21.16 -15.18
C ILE A 107 2.17 -19.94 -15.72
N LEU A 108 3.42 -19.72 -15.29
CA LEU A 108 4.22 -18.62 -15.81
C LEU A 108 4.57 -18.85 -17.29
N PRO A 109 4.47 -17.81 -18.13
CA PRO A 109 4.95 -17.90 -19.51
C PRO A 109 6.44 -18.23 -19.48
N ARG A 110 6.89 -19.08 -20.42
CA ARG A 110 8.30 -19.42 -20.57
C ARG A 110 9.09 -18.12 -20.76
N ARG A 111 9.98 -17.82 -19.82
CA ARG A 111 10.93 -16.71 -19.93
C ARG A 111 11.91 -17.08 -21.05
N GLY A 112 11.87 -16.33 -22.16
CA GLY A 112 12.79 -16.46 -23.28
C GLY A 112 14.15 -15.84 -22.99
#